data_AF-A0A7Y2DRY5-F1
#
_entry.id   AF-A0A7Y2DRY5-F1
#
_cell.length_a   1.000
_cell.length_b   1.000
_cell.length_c   1.000
_cell.angle_alpha   90.00
_cell.angle_beta   90.00
_cell.angle_gamma   90.00
#
_symmetry.space_group_name_H-M   'P 1'
#
loop_
_entity.id
_entity.type
_entity.pdbx_description
1 polymer ?
#
loop_
_entity_poly.entity_id
_entity_poly.type
_entity_poly.pdbx_seq_one_letter_code
_entity_poly.pdbx_strand_id
1 'polypeptide(L)' 'MASFTVQLCSHDTPIVIDCDAYAQESTMLTFFQYGSNCTTIDSWSRRVASFRTADVTSVIRAEDAYRDEVPVLVAC' A
#
# COMPACT_ATOMS: atom_id res chain seq x y z
N MET A 1 9.51 -8.47 -5.74
CA MET A 1 8.30 -8.45 -4.89
C MET A 1 8.43 -7.26 -3.98
N ALA A 2 7.45 -6.36 -3.99
CA ALA A 2 7.46 -5.19 -3.13
C ALA A 2 6.88 -5.55 -1.75
N SER A 3 6.93 -4.58 -0.84
CA SER A 3 6.28 -4.67 0.46
C SER A 3 5.71 -3.30 0.80
N PHE A 4 4.51 -3.27 1.40
CA PHE A 4 3.80 -2.06 1.76
C PHE A 4 3.46 -2.06 3.24
N THR A 5 3.74 -0.94 3.90
CA THR A 5 3.29 -0.66 5.26
C THR A 5 2.00 0.14 5.19
N VAL A 6 0.93 -0.39 5.77
CA VAL A 6 -0.42 0.19 5.77
C VAL A 6 -0.78 0.58 7.19
N GLN A 7 -1.04 1.87 7.42
CA GLN A 7 -1.59 2.34 8.68
C GLN A 7 -3.13 2.36 8.57
N LEU A 8 -3.80 1.74 9.55
CA LEU A 8 -5.25 1.82 9.70
C LEU A 8 -5.59 2.75 10.86
N CYS A 9 -6.74 3.43 10.77
CA CYS A 9 -7.21 4.34 11.84
C CYS A 9 -7.62 3.59 13.12
N SER A 10 -8.02 2.32 12.99
CA SER A 10 -8.48 1.47 14.09
C SER A 10 -7.39 0.59 14.69
N HIS A 11 -6.20 0.55 14.07
CA HIS A 11 -5.07 -0.25 14.54
C HIS A 11 -3.95 0.67 15.03
N ASP A 12 -3.41 0.38 16.20
CA ASP A 12 -2.28 1.13 16.76
C ASP A 12 -0.98 0.85 16.01
N THR A 13 -0.81 -0.39 15.53
CA THR A 13 0.37 -0.82 14.78
C THR A 13 0.11 -0.88 13.27
N PRO A 14 1.03 -0.37 12.43
CA PRO A 14 0.96 -0.57 10.99
C PRO A 14 1.00 -2.05 10.59
N ILE A 15 0.37 -2.38 9.47
CA ILE A 15 0.34 -3.73 8.89
C ILE A 15 1.31 -3.79 7.71
N VAL A 16 2.18 -4.79 7.67
CA VAL A 16 3.08 -5.03 6.52
C VAL A 16 2.45 -6.06 5.58
N ILE A 17 2.46 -5.76 4.29
CA ILE A 17 1.85 -6.58 3.24
C ILE A 17 2.87 -6.78 2.13
N ASP A 18 3.29 -8.03 1.95
CA ASP A 18 4.13 -8.42 0.83
C ASP A 18 3.27 -8.65 -0.41
N CYS A 19 3.33 -7.71 -1.35
CA CYS A 19 2.59 -7.77 -2.61
C CYS A 19 3.28 -6.91 -3.67
N ASP A 20 2.84 -7.01 -4.92
CA ASP A 20 3.47 -6.28 -6.03
C ASP A 20 2.85 -4.91 -6.28
N ALA A 21 1.54 -4.76 -6.06
CA ALA A 21 0.83 -3.49 -6.21
C ALA A 21 -0.46 -3.43 -5.39
N TYR A 22 -1.10 -2.27 -5.41
CA TYR A 22 -2.46 -2.09 -4.91
C TYR A 22 -3.29 -1.27 -5.90
N ALA A 23 -4.61 -1.42 -5.83
CA ALA A 23 -5.57 -0.61 -6.56
C ALA A 23 -6.79 -0.32 -5.69
N GLN A 24 -7.42 0.83 -5.94
CA GLN A 24 -8.69 1.15 -5.33
C GLN A 24 -9.83 0.51 -6.15
N GLU A 25 -10.57 -0.40 -5.53
CA GLU A 25 -11.73 -1.07 -6.09
C GLU A 25 -12.99 -0.52 -5.39
N SER A 26 -13.52 0.60 -5.89
CA SER A 26 -14.63 1.33 -5.28
C SER A 26 -14.28 1.85 -3.87
N THR A 27 -14.80 1.23 -2.81
CA THR A 27 -14.58 1.61 -1.40
C THR A 27 -13.48 0.79 -0.73
N MET A 28 -12.86 -0.13 -1.46
CA MET A 28 -11.81 -1.00 -0.96
C MET A 28 -10.46 -0.60 -1.56
N LEU A 29 -9.42 -0.65 -0.75
CA LEU A 29 -8.03 -0.62 -1.19
C LEU A 29 -7.50 -2.06 -1.14
N THR A 30 -7.28 -2.64 -2.32
CA THR A 30 -6.93 -4.05 -2.47
C THR A 30 -5.49 -4.19 -2.96
N PHE A 31 -4.75 -5.08 -2.31
CA PHE A 31 -3.35 -5.40 -2.58
C PHE A 31 -3.26 -6.70 -3.38
N PHE A 32 -2.41 -6.72 -4.40
CA PHE A 32 -2.32 -7.79 -5.38
C PHE A 32 -0.89 -8.30 -5.56
N GLN A 33 -0.80 -9.61 -5.73
CA GLN A 33 0.37 -10.27 -6.31
C GLN A 33 0.12 -10.49 -7.80
N TYR A 34 1.10 -10.20 -8.64
CA TYR A 34 0.99 -10.39 -10.08
C TYR A 34 1.00 -11.87 -10.46
N GLY A 35 0.41 -12.17 -11.61
CA GLY A 35 0.63 -13.43 -12.30
C GLY A 35 2.08 -13.58 -12.77
N SER A 36 2.47 -14.79 -13.17
CA SER A 36 3.81 -15.04 -13.73
C SER A 36 4.02 -14.19 -14.99
N ASN A 37 5.15 -13.47 -15.06
CA ASN A 37 5.54 -12.59 -16.17
C ASN A 37 4.65 -11.36 -16.41
N CYS A 38 3.88 -10.93 -15.41
CA CYS A 38 3.13 -9.68 -15.46
C CYS A 38 3.77 -8.62 -14.55
N THR A 39 3.67 -7.36 -14.96
CA THR A 39 4.11 -6.19 -14.16
C THR A 39 2.95 -5.23 -13.88
N THR A 40 1.72 -5.67 -14.13
CA THR A 40 0.49 -4.91 -13.99
C THR A 40 -0.60 -5.80 -13.39
N ILE A 41 -1.57 -5.19 -12.72
CA ILE A 41 -2.75 -5.91 -12.22
C ILE A 41 -3.61 -6.32 -13.42
N ASP A 42 -3.95 -7.61 -13.49
CA ASP A 42 -4.78 -8.22 -14.52
C ASP A 42 -5.73 -9.28 -13.93
N SER A 43 -6.47 -9.98 -14.79
CA SER A 43 -7.42 -11.03 -14.38
C SER A 43 -6.80 -12.25 -13.70
N TRP A 44 -5.48 -12.44 -13.80
CA TRP A 44 -4.76 -13.55 -13.16
C TRP A 44 -4.04 -13.12 -11.88
N SER A 45 -4.09 -11.83 -11.55
CA SER A 45 -3.52 -11.30 -10.32
C SER A 45 -4.30 -11.77 -9.11
N ARG A 46 -3.58 -12.11 -8.04
CA ARG A 46 -4.17 -12.66 -6.81
C ARG A 46 -4.30 -11.55 -5.76
N ARG A 47 -5.50 -11.40 -5.19
CA ARG A 47 -5.73 -10.54 -4.02
C ARG A 47 -4.99 -11.12 -2.80
N VAL A 48 -4.19 -10.29 -2.14
CA VAL A 48 -3.43 -10.64 -0.93
C VAL A 48 -4.10 -10.08 0.32
N ALA A 49 -4.59 -8.84 0.24
CA ALA A 49 -5.30 -8.15 1.32
C ALA A 49 -6.28 -7.13 0.74
N SER A 50 -7.30 -6.75 1.50
CA SER A 50 -8.24 -5.70 1.10
C SER A 50 -8.79 -5.01 2.36
N PHE A 51 -8.72 -3.68 2.39
CA PHE A 51 -9.20 -2.86 3.50
C PHE A 51 -10.19 -1.84 2.98
N ARG A 52 -11.07 -1.33 3.84
CA ARG A 52 -11.90 -0.19 3.45
C ARG A 52 -11.00 1.03 3.31
N THR A 53 -11.13 1.76 2.21
CA THR A 53 -10.36 2.98 1.96
C THR A 53 -10.56 4.01 3.08
N ALA A 54 -11.76 4.07 3.67
CA ALA A 54 -12.06 4.95 4.80
C ALA A 54 -11.29 4.62 6.08
N ASP A 55 -10.79 3.38 6.21
CA ASP A 55 -10.05 2.92 7.38
C ASP A 55 -8.54 3.07 7.19
N VAL A 56 -8.06 3.28 5.95
CA VAL A 56 -6.63 3.42 5.63
C VAL A 56 -6.21 4.89 5.76
N THR A 57 -5.22 5.16 6.60
CA THR A 57 -4.68 6.52 6.78
C THR A 57 -3.38 6.76 6.02
N SER A 58 -2.60 5.71 5.77
CA SER A 58 -1.36 5.80 4.99
C SER A 58 -1.00 4.46 4.36
N VAL A 59 -0.40 4.50 3.18
CA VAL A 59 0.25 3.37 2.51
C VAL A 59 1.62 3.82 2.05
N ILE A 60 2.66 3.21 2.61
CA ILE A 60 4.06 3.51 2.30
C ILE A 60 4.70 2.26 1.73
N ARG A 61 5.39 2.39 0.60
CA ARG A 61 6.19 1.32 0.04
C ARG A 61 7.48 1.18 0.85
N ALA A 62 7.88 -0.04 1.21
CA ALA A 62 8.97 -0.29 2.14
C ALA A 62 10.33 0.31 1.68
N GLU A 63 10.56 0.46 0.37
CA GLU A 63 11.76 1.13 -0.16
C GLU A 63 11.75 2.66 0.03
N ASP A 64 10.58 3.27 0.19
CA ASP A 64 10.38 4.71 0.43
C ASP A 64 10.36 5.09 1.92
N ALA A 65 10.20 4.10 2.82
CA ALA A 65 10.16 4.30 4.27
C ALA A 65 11.49 4.82 4.86
N TYR A 66 12.55 4.96 4.05
CA TYR A 66 13.84 5.51 4.44
C TYR A 66 13.98 7.04 4.23
N ARG A 67 12.92 7.78 3.87
CA ARG A 67 13.02 9.24 3.73
C ARG A 67 12.74 9.95 5.06
N ASP A 68 13.75 9.99 5.93
CA ASP A 68 13.77 10.69 7.24
C ASP A 68 13.78 12.23 7.15
N GLU A 69 13.51 12.80 5.96
CA GLU A 69 13.49 14.25 5.77
C GLU A 69 12.22 14.66 5.04
N VAL A 70 11.16 14.88 5.82
CA VAL A 70 10.08 15.76 5.38
C VAL A 70 10.69 17.17 5.35
N PRO A 71 10.87 17.83 4.18
CA PRO A 71 11.24 19.23 4.20
C PRO A 71 10.02 19.96 4.77
N VAL A 72 10.10 20.39 6.03
CA VAL A 72 9.21 21.41 6.56
C VAL A 72 9.42 22.60 5.64
N LEU A 73 8.45 22.87 4.76
CA LEU A 73 8.38 24.11 4.02
C LEU A 73 8.25 25.22 5.05
N VAL A 74 9.38 25.78 5.47
CA VAL A 74 9.44 27.04 6.20
C VAL A 74 8.98 28.09 5.19
N ALA A 75 7.73 28.52 5.32
CA ALA A 75 7.26 29.72 4.67
C ALA A 75 7.98 30.91 5.32
N CYS A 76 8.91 31.51 4.59
CA CYS A 76 9.42 32.85 4.86
C CYS A 76 8.43 33.91 4.37
#